data_AF-A0A5D2IXN1-F1
#
_entry.id   AF-A0A5D2IXN1-F1
#
_cell.length_a   1.000
_cell.length_b   1.000
_cell.length_c   1.000
_cell.angle_alpha   90.00
_cell.angle_beta   90.00
_cell.angle_gamma   90.00
#
_symmetry.space_group_name_H-M   'P 1'
#
loop_
_entity.id
_entity.type
_entity.pdbx_description
1 polymer ?
#
loop_
_entity_poly.entity_id
_entity_poly.type
_entity_poly.pdbx_seq_one_letter_code
_entity_poly.pdbx_strand_id
1 'polypeptide(L)'
;SDLVAMGGKVVLLPIPLGITDFLVYHIHAFTIHVMILILLKGVLFARISRLMLNKANLGFYFPCDGPGRGGTCQVFAWDHVFLGLFWMYNSISVVIFHFSWKMQLNVWGTISDQGVVIHVIGGNFAQSSITINRWLRDFLWPQASQVIQSYSSSLSAYDLLFLGAHFV
;
A
#
# COMPACT_ATOMS: atom_id res chain seq x y z
N SER A 1 -24.66 10.95 -11.24
CA SER A 1 -24.01 10.57 -12.52
C SER A 1 -24.52 9.20 -12.87
N ASP A 2 -24.97 9.03 -14.10
CA ASP A 2 -25.62 7.80 -14.54
C ASP A 2 -24.62 6.67 -14.76
N LEU A 3 -25.08 5.42 -14.62
CA LEU A 3 -24.32 4.21 -14.94
C LEU A 3 -23.88 4.25 -16.41
N VAL A 4 -22.57 4.15 -16.65
CA VAL A 4 -22.04 3.99 -18.01
C VAL A 4 -21.56 2.56 -18.20
N ALA A 5 -22.07 1.92 -19.26
CA ALA A 5 -21.84 0.52 -19.56
C ALA A 5 -21.34 0.34 -20.99
N MET A 6 -20.37 -0.56 -21.20
CA MET A 6 -19.94 -0.98 -22.53
C MET A 6 -19.66 -2.48 -22.52
N GLY A 7 -20.17 -3.20 -23.53
CA GLY A 7 -19.94 -4.64 -23.68
C GLY A 7 -20.37 -5.48 -22.48
N GLY A 8 -21.49 -5.12 -21.82
CA GLY A 8 -21.99 -5.83 -20.63
C GLY A 8 -21.19 -5.60 -19.34
N LYS A 9 -20.17 -4.72 -19.37
CA LYS A 9 -19.37 -4.33 -18.20
C LYS A 9 -19.65 -2.90 -17.79
N VAL A 10 -19.52 -2.65 -16.49
CA VAL A 10 -19.55 -1.30 -15.93
C VAL A 10 -18.26 -0.56 -16.27
N VAL A 11 -18.40 0.63 -16.87
CA VAL A 11 -17.28 1.56 -17.18
C VAL A 11 -17.16 2.61 -16.09
N LEU A 12 -18.27 3.20 -15.66
CA LEU A 12 -18.30 4.22 -14.62
C LEU A 12 -19.55 4.08 -13.76
N LEU A 13 -19.34 4.10 -12.45
CA LEU A 13 -20.40 4.17 -11.43
C LEU A 13 -20.04 5.24 -10.40
N PRO A 14 -21.03 5.92 -9.81
CA PRO A 14 -20.82 6.71 -8.61
C PRO A 14 -20.20 5.85 -7.51
N ILE A 15 -19.12 6.35 -6.89
CA ILE A 15 -18.42 5.66 -5.80
C ILE A 15 -18.96 6.19 -4.47
N PRO A 16 -19.80 5.44 -3.73
CA PRO A 16 -20.24 5.87 -2.41
C PRO A 16 -19.07 5.83 -1.43
N LEU A 17 -18.92 6.88 -0.63
CA LEU A 17 -17.93 6.97 0.45
C LEU A 17 -18.62 6.70 1.78
N GLY A 18 -18.10 5.74 2.54
CA GLY A 18 -18.59 5.37 3.86
C GLY A 18 -17.53 5.50 4.96
N ILE A 19 -17.87 5.02 6.16
CA ILE A 19 -16.98 5.00 7.34
C ILE A 19 -15.66 4.28 7.04
N THR A 20 -15.72 3.24 6.21
CA THR A 20 -14.53 2.48 5.87
C THR A 20 -13.58 3.26 4.97
N ASP A 21 -14.10 4.01 4.01
CA ASP A 21 -13.29 4.93 3.22
C ASP A 21 -12.64 5.98 4.12
N PHE A 22 -13.38 6.53 5.09
CA PHE A 22 -12.84 7.47 6.08
C PHE A 22 -11.65 6.87 6.85
N LEU A 23 -11.77 5.65 7.36
CA LEU A 23 -10.67 4.97 8.08
C LEU A 23 -9.43 4.81 7.19
N VAL A 24 -9.62 4.34 5.95
CA VAL A 24 -8.51 4.08 5.03
C VAL A 24 -7.83 5.38 4.59
N TYR A 25 -8.59 6.46 4.37
CA TYR A 25 -8.00 7.78 4.12
C TYR A 25 -7.17 8.30 5.30
N HIS A 26 -7.56 8.00 6.54
CA HIS A 26 -6.73 8.33 7.71
C HIS A 26 -5.45 7.49 7.76
N ILE A 27 -5.49 6.22 7.35
CA ILE A 27 -4.29 5.39 7.22
C ILE A 27 -3.38 5.93 6.11
N HIS A 28 -3.94 6.38 4.99
CA HIS A 28 -3.15 7.04 3.93
C HIS A 28 -2.47 8.30 4.47
N ALA A 29 -3.23 9.16 5.16
CA ALA A 29 -2.66 10.35 5.77
C ALA A 29 -1.55 9.99 6.75
N PHE A 30 -1.79 9.04 7.65
CA PHE A 30 -0.80 8.56 8.62
C PHE A 30 0.50 8.08 7.94
N THR A 31 0.41 7.16 6.97
CA THR A 31 1.60 6.61 6.30
C THR A 31 2.38 7.68 5.54
N ILE A 32 1.70 8.62 4.89
CA ILE A 32 2.35 9.75 4.20
C ILE A 32 3.03 10.68 5.21
N HIS A 33 2.38 11.01 6.33
CA HIS A 33 2.98 11.87 7.36
C HIS A 33 4.21 11.22 8.00
N VAL A 34 4.18 9.91 8.25
CA VAL A 34 5.36 9.20 8.78
C VAL A 34 6.50 9.20 7.75
N MET A 35 6.21 8.97 6.47
CA MET A 35 7.21 9.07 5.40
C MET A 35 7.83 10.47 5.34
N ILE A 36 7.01 11.52 5.35
CA ILE A 36 7.47 12.92 5.35
C ILE A 36 8.29 13.20 6.61
N LEU A 37 7.86 12.74 7.78
CA LEU A 37 8.58 12.92 9.05
C LEU A 37 9.99 12.35 8.97
N ILE A 38 10.15 11.14 8.43
CA ILE A 38 11.45 10.46 8.30
C ILE A 38 12.36 11.24 7.34
N LEU A 39 11.86 11.57 6.15
CA LEU A 39 12.65 12.28 5.15
C LEU A 39 13.01 13.70 5.61
N LEU A 40 12.05 14.43 6.17
CA LEU A 40 12.26 15.78 6.67
C LEU A 40 13.25 15.80 7.84
N LYS A 41 13.16 14.82 8.76
CA LYS A 41 14.17 14.65 9.81
C LYS A 41 15.55 14.38 9.22
N GLY A 42 15.65 13.52 8.20
CA GLY A 42 16.90 13.22 7.50
C GLY A 42 17.55 14.46 6.90
N VAL A 43 16.74 15.33 6.29
CA VAL A 43 17.18 16.60 5.68
C VAL A 43 17.58 17.63 6.75
N LEU A 44 16.71 17.91 7.72
CA LEU A 44 16.95 18.95 8.73
C LEU A 44 18.15 18.63 9.62
N PHE A 45 18.35 17.36 9.97
CA PHE A 45 19.46 16.91 10.82
C PHE A 45 20.64 16.34 10.02
N ALA A 46 20.74 16.62 8.71
CA ALA A 46 21.83 16.12 7.88
C ALA A 46 23.20 16.66 8.31
N ARG A 47 23.26 17.95 8.67
CA ARG A 47 24.52 18.65 8.98
C ARG A 47 24.93 18.58 10.45
N ILE A 48 23.97 18.77 11.35
CA ILE A 48 24.20 18.88 12.79
C ILE A 48 23.00 18.26 13.51
N SER A 49 23.26 17.58 14.62
CA SER A 49 22.25 17.16 15.58
C SER A 49 22.77 17.39 17.00
N ARG A 50 21.88 17.35 18.00
CA ARG A 50 22.33 17.42 19.41
C ARG A 50 23.23 16.26 19.79
N LEU A 51 23.03 15.09 19.17
CA LEU A 51 23.83 13.89 19.43
C LEU A 51 25.21 13.97 18.77
N MET A 52 25.31 14.55 17.57
CA MET A 52 26.54 14.65 16.79
C MET A 52 26.63 16.02 16.11
N LEU A 53 27.65 16.80 16.49
CA LEU A 53 27.82 18.17 16.02
C LEU A 53 28.59 18.30 14.70
N ASN A 54 29.37 17.27 14.32
CA ASN A 54 30.28 17.27 13.18
C ASN A 54 29.78 16.38 12.01
N LYS A 55 28.48 16.11 11.94
CA LYS A 55 27.91 15.19 10.94
C LYS A 55 28.16 15.65 9.50
N ALA A 56 28.17 16.95 9.26
CA ALA A 56 28.51 17.54 7.96
C ALA A 56 29.91 17.14 7.44
N ASN A 57 30.87 16.87 8.33
CA ASN A 57 32.25 16.52 7.94
C ASN A 57 32.36 15.05 7.46
N LEU A 58 31.49 14.18 7.98
CA LEU A 58 31.43 12.77 7.60
C LEU A 58 30.66 12.56 6.29
N GLY A 59 29.81 13.52 5.92
CA GLY A 59 29.09 13.54 4.66
C GLY A 59 27.70 12.90 4.73
N PHE A 60 27.17 12.52 3.56
CA PHE A 60 25.79 12.07 3.40
C PHE A 60 25.59 10.58 3.71
N TYR A 61 26.59 9.76 3.37
CA TYR A 61 26.55 8.30 3.44
C TYR A 61 27.67 7.77 4.33
N PHE A 62 27.32 7.36 5.54
CA PHE A 62 28.22 6.74 6.50
C PHE A 62 27.38 5.83 7.43
N PRO A 63 27.89 4.68 7.90
CA PRO A 63 27.07 3.73 8.68
C PRO A 63 26.78 4.19 10.12
N CYS A 64 27.76 4.76 10.81
CA CYS A 64 27.68 5.20 12.21
C CYS A 64 28.92 6.02 12.63
N ASP A 65 28.85 6.65 13.79
CA ASP A 65 29.97 7.28 14.53
C ASP A 65 30.37 6.41 15.74
N GLY A 66 30.48 5.09 15.49
CA GLY A 66 30.87 4.09 16.49
C GLY A 66 29.82 3.80 17.59
N PRO A 67 30.16 2.94 18.57
CA PRO A 67 29.27 2.50 19.63
C PRO A 67 29.09 3.52 20.78
N GLY A 68 29.81 4.64 20.73
CA GLY A 68 29.71 5.70 21.73
C GLY A 68 28.30 6.29 21.84
N ARG A 69 28.04 7.02 22.93
CA ARG A 69 26.75 7.72 23.19
C ARG A 69 25.50 6.80 23.18
N GLY A 70 25.68 5.52 23.49
CA GLY A 70 24.60 4.52 23.48
C GLY A 70 24.32 3.89 22.09
N GLY A 71 25.16 4.20 21.09
CA GLY A 71 25.04 3.73 19.71
C GLY A 71 24.56 4.84 18.77
N THR A 72 25.27 5.01 17.65
CA THR A 72 24.98 6.04 16.63
C THR A 72 24.63 5.43 15.27
N CYS A 73 24.06 4.22 15.28
CA CYS A 73 23.60 3.56 14.06
C CYS A 73 22.49 4.37 13.39
N GLN A 74 22.48 4.39 12.06
CA GLN A 74 21.40 4.98 11.24
C GLN A 74 21.12 6.46 11.50
N VAL A 75 22.16 7.21 11.90
CA VAL A 75 22.03 8.64 12.14
C VAL A 75 22.15 9.45 10.85
N PHE A 76 22.68 8.90 9.75
CA PHE A 76 22.99 9.64 8.53
C PHE A 76 21.77 9.87 7.63
N ALA A 77 21.85 10.89 6.77
CA ALA A 77 20.73 11.26 5.91
C ALA A 77 20.40 10.14 4.92
N TRP A 78 21.39 9.39 4.45
CA TRP A 78 21.16 8.18 3.67
C TRP A 78 20.33 7.12 4.41
N ASP A 79 20.56 6.90 5.70
CA ASP A 79 19.79 5.93 6.49
C ASP A 79 18.33 6.36 6.64
N HIS A 80 18.05 7.66 6.60
CA HIS A 80 16.70 8.18 6.57
C HIS A 80 16.04 7.98 5.20
N VAL A 81 16.80 8.05 4.10
CA VAL A 81 16.30 7.64 2.77
C VAL A 81 15.97 6.15 2.78
N PHE A 82 16.88 5.31 3.30
CA PHE A 82 16.67 3.87 3.46
C PHE A 82 15.38 3.57 4.24
N LEU A 83 15.20 4.17 5.42
CA LEU A 83 13.99 3.99 6.21
C LEU A 83 12.74 4.56 5.50
N GLY A 84 12.90 5.67 4.79
CA GLY A 84 11.86 6.31 3.98
C GLY A 84 11.36 5.40 2.87
N LEU A 85 12.21 4.58 2.24
CA LEU A 85 11.81 3.62 1.20
C LEU A 85 10.84 2.56 1.74
N PHE A 86 11.04 2.06 2.96
CA PHE A 86 10.10 1.10 3.57
C PHE A 86 8.73 1.74 3.86
N TRP A 87 8.72 3.00 4.31
CA TRP A 87 7.48 3.71 4.58
C TRP A 87 6.76 4.13 3.30
N MET A 88 7.51 4.47 2.26
CA MET A 88 6.97 4.66 0.92
C MET A 88 6.35 3.36 0.40
N TYR A 89 7.05 2.22 0.51
CA TYR A 89 6.51 0.92 0.13
C TYR A 89 5.21 0.60 0.87
N ASN A 90 5.18 0.80 2.19
CA ASN A 90 3.98 0.61 3.01
C ASN A 90 2.83 1.52 2.54
N SER A 91 3.09 2.82 2.38
CA SER A 91 2.08 3.80 1.97
C SER A 91 1.47 3.46 0.60
N ILE A 92 2.32 3.19 -0.39
CA ILE A 92 1.88 2.85 -1.75
C ILE A 92 1.11 1.52 -1.77
N SER A 93 1.58 0.52 -1.02
CA SER A 93 0.92 -0.80 -0.94
C SER A 93 -0.51 -0.67 -0.41
N VAL A 94 -0.72 0.09 0.67
CA VAL A 94 -2.06 0.31 1.23
C VAL A 94 -2.97 1.04 0.24
N VAL A 95 -2.46 2.04 -0.49
CA VAL A 95 -3.22 2.78 -1.50
C VAL A 95 -3.67 1.85 -2.64
N ILE A 96 -2.78 1.00 -3.14
CA ILE A 96 -3.10 0.07 -4.24
C ILE A 96 -4.08 -1.01 -3.76
N PHE A 97 -3.92 -1.55 -2.55
CA PHE A 97 -4.86 -2.51 -1.97
C PHE A 97 -6.24 -1.89 -1.77
N HIS A 98 -6.30 -0.66 -1.24
CA HIS A 98 -7.55 0.08 -1.11
C HIS A 98 -8.25 0.25 -2.47
N PHE A 99 -7.52 0.70 -3.48
CA PHE A 99 -8.06 0.88 -4.82
C PHE A 99 -8.58 -0.44 -5.41
N SER A 100 -7.76 -1.48 -5.41
CA SER A 100 -8.11 -2.80 -5.96
C SER A 100 -9.40 -3.34 -5.32
N TRP A 101 -9.47 -3.31 -3.99
CA TRP A 101 -10.61 -3.85 -3.28
C TRP A 101 -11.88 -3.01 -3.45
N LYS A 102 -11.75 -1.67 -3.39
CA LYS A 102 -12.88 -0.74 -3.58
C LYS A 102 -13.50 -0.89 -4.97
N MET A 103 -12.66 -0.98 -6.00
CA MET A 103 -13.11 -1.08 -7.39
C MET A 103 -13.82 -2.41 -7.64
N GLN A 104 -13.28 -3.54 -7.17
CA GLN A 104 -13.91 -4.86 -7.35
C GLN A 104 -15.24 -5.02 -6.60
N LEU A 105 -15.44 -4.30 -5.50
CA LEU A 105 -16.66 -4.40 -4.69
C LEU A 105 -17.76 -3.44 -5.10
N ASN A 106 -17.44 -2.19 -5.47
CA ASN A 106 -18.45 -1.14 -5.64
C ASN A 106 -18.52 -0.54 -7.04
N VAL A 107 -17.60 -0.89 -7.95
CA VAL A 107 -17.54 -0.26 -9.28
C VAL A 107 -17.57 -1.32 -10.38
N TRP A 108 -16.58 -2.20 -10.42
CA TRP A 108 -16.47 -3.22 -11.45
C TRP A 108 -17.52 -4.31 -11.25
N GLY A 109 -18.10 -4.72 -12.37
CA GLY A 109 -19.18 -5.68 -12.41
C GLY A 109 -19.70 -5.86 -13.82
N THR A 110 -20.59 -6.84 -13.98
CA THR A 110 -21.37 -7.04 -15.19
C THR A 110 -22.78 -6.50 -14.99
N ILE A 111 -23.44 -6.17 -16.10
CA ILE A 111 -24.82 -5.71 -16.07
C ILE A 111 -25.69 -6.82 -16.64
N SER A 112 -26.70 -7.24 -15.88
CA SER A 112 -27.68 -8.22 -16.35
C SER A 112 -28.62 -7.59 -17.39
N ASP A 113 -29.33 -8.43 -18.15
CA ASP A 113 -30.33 -7.98 -19.13
C ASP A 113 -31.48 -7.17 -18.51
N GLN A 114 -31.62 -7.21 -17.18
CA GLN A 114 -32.58 -6.42 -16.39
C GLN A 114 -32.02 -5.07 -15.90
N GLY A 115 -30.78 -4.71 -16.28
CA GLY A 115 -30.13 -3.47 -15.88
C GLY A 115 -29.54 -3.48 -14.46
N VAL A 116 -29.47 -4.64 -13.81
CA VAL A 116 -28.91 -4.78 -12.45
C VAL A 116 -27.41 -5.01 -12.54
N VAL A 117 -26.64 -4.22 -11.78
CA VAL A 117 -25.18 -4.39 -11.67
C VAL A 117 -24.87 -5.55 -10.72
N ILE A 118 -24.08 -6.51 -11.18
CA ILE A 118 -23.52 -7.60 -10.39
C ILE A 118 -22.03 -7.32 -10.23
N HIS A 119 -21.62 -6.90 -9.03
CA HIS A 119 -20.22 -6.61 -8.72
C HIS A 119 -19.36 -7.89 -8.66
N VAL A 120 -18.06 -7.76 -8.95
CA VAL A 120 -17.12 -8.90 -9.08
C VAL A 120 -17.07 -9.77 -7.82
N ILE A 121 -17.04 -9.15 -6.63
CA ILE A 121 -16.94 -9.89 -5.34
C ILE A 121 -18.27 -9.91 -4.59
N GLY A 122 -19.33 -9.27 -5.10
CA GLY A 122 -20.68 -9.32 -4.51
C GLY A 122 -20.69 -9.10 -2.99
N GLY A 123 -20.32 -7.91 -2.50
CA GLY A 123 -20.20 -7.69 -1.06
C GLY A 123 -20.13 -6.22 -0.64
N ASN A 124 -20.44 -5.96 0.62
CA ASN A 124 -20.47 -4.62 1.21
C ASN A 124 -19.09 -4.25 1.78
N PHE A 125 -18.29 -3.49 1.02
CA PHE A 125 -17.03 -2.90 1.52
C PHE A 125 -17.22 -2.22 2.88
N ALA A 126 -18.38 -1.60 3.13
CA ALA A 126 -18.65 -0.89 4.39
C ALA A 126 -18.66 -1.79 5.64
N GLN A 127 -18.93 -3.10 5.50
CA GLN A 127 -18.81 -4.05 6.61
C GLN A 127 -17.46 -4.76 6.61
N SER A 128 -16.86 -5.04 5.46
CA SER A 128 -15.67 -5.89 5.40
C SER A 128 -14.35 -5.17 5.69
N SER A 129 -14.14 -3.92 5.36
CA SER A 129 -12.79 -3.32 5.48
C SER A 129 -12.47 -2.64 6.83
N ILE A 130 -13.31 -2.81 7.85
CA ILE A 130 -13.12 -2.16 9.17
C ILE A 130 -12.17 -2.91 10.12
N THR A 131 -11.82 -4.17 9.84
CA THR A 131 -10.89 -4.95 10.67
C THR A 131 -9.79 -5.57 9.82
N ILE A 132 -8.57 -5.65 10.37
CA ILE A 132 -7.40 -6.26 9.71
C ILE A 132 -7.68 -7.71 9.30
N ASN A 133 -8.40 -8.47 10.15
CA ASN A 133 -8.76 -9.86 9.83
C ASN A 133 -9.55 -9.98 8.52
N ARG A 134 -10.44 -9.03 8.22
CA ARG A 134 -11.21 -9.06 6.97
C ARG A 134 -10.40 -8.59 5.76
N TRP A 135 -9.40 -7.72 5.92
CA TRP A 135 -8.42 -7.47 4.85
C TRP A 135 -7.66 -8.75 4.48
N LEU A 136 -7.34 -9.61 5.46
CA LEU A 136 -6.71 -10.90 5.20
C LEU A 136 -7.69 -11.90 4.59
N ARG A 137 -8.86 -12.10 5.22
CA ARG A 137 -9.81 -13.15 4.87
C ARG A 137 -10.67 -12.85 3.66
N ASP A 138 -11.08 -11.60 3.45
CA ASP A 138 -12.06 -11.24 2.41
C ASP A 138 -11.40 -10.56 1.19
N PHE A 139 -10.14 -10.13 1.31
CA PHE A 139 -9.35 -9.57 0.21
C PHE A 139 -8.15 -10.45 -0.14
N LEU A 140 -7.10 -10.47 0.68
CA LEU A 140 -5.83 -11.10 0.31
C LEU A 140 -5.95 -12.60 0.04
N TRP A 141 -6.62 -13.36 0.91
CA TRP A 141 -6.78 -14.80 0.73
C TRP A 141 -7.60 -15.14 -0.53
N PRO A 142 -8.86 -14.72 -0.69
CA PRO A 142 -9.66 -15.13 -1.84
C PRO A 142 -9.12 -14.59 -3.16
N GLN A 143 -8.53 -13.40 -3.19
CA GLN A 143 -7.94 -12.82 -4.41
C GLN A 143 -6.56 -13.40 -4.76
N ALA A 144 -5.91 -14.13 -3.85
CA ALA A 144 -4.71 -14.89 -4.18
C ALA A 144 -5.03 -16.23 -4.85
N SER A 145 -6.29 -16.69 -4.84
CA SER A 145 -6.67 -18.00 -5.40
C SER A 145 -6.32 -18.14 -6.88
N GLN A 146 -6.45 -17.06 -7.67
CA GLN A 146 -6.16 -17.06 -9.09
C GLN A 146 -4.66 -17.22 -9.37
N VAL A 147 -3.79 -16.60 -8.57
CA VAL A 147 -2.33 -16.70 -8.79
C VAL A 147 -1.82 -18.09 -8.39
N ILE A 148 -2.23 -18.62 -7.22
CA ILE A 148 -1.74 -19.92 -6.73
C ILE A 148 -2.29 -21.13 -7.48
N GLN A 149 -3.40 -20.98 -8.21
CA GLN A 149 -4.00 -22.06 -9.02
C GLN A 149 -3.65 -21.96 -10.52
N SER A 150 -2.74 -21.05 -10.89
CA SER A 150 -2.46 -20.76 -12.31
C SER A 150 -1.40 -21.66 -12.97
N TYR A 151 -0.80 -22.60 -12.24
CA TYR A 151 0.35 -23.41 -12.68
C TYR A 151 0.15 -24.14 -14.02
N SER A 152 -1.06 -24.63 -14.31
CA SER A 152 -1.40 -25.35 -15.56
C SER A 152 -2.08 -24.47 -16.62
N SER A 153 -2.02 -23.13 -16.47
CA SER A 153 -2.68 -22.17 -17.35
C SER A 153 -1.68 -21.24 -18.05
N SER A 154 -2.16 -20.40 -18.97
CA SER A 154 -1.36 -19.32 -19.57
C SER A 154 -0.90 -18.25 -18.57
N LEU A 155 -1.41 -18.28 -17.33
CA LEU A 155 -1.03 -17.36 -16.26
C LEU A 155 0.06 -17.93 -15.33
N SER A 156 0.59 -19.13 -15.61
CA SER A 156 1.59 -19.81 -14.76
C SER A 156 2.86 -18.99 -14.49
N ALA A 157 3.23 -18.10 -15.41
CA ALA A 157 4.34 -17.17 -15.20
C ALA A 157 4.13 -16.24 -13.99
N TYR A 158 2.88 -15.83 -13.71
CA TYR A 158 2.56 -14.99 -12.54
C TYR A 158 2.73 -15.74 -11.23
N ASP A 159 2.43 -17.04 -11.18
CA ASP A 159 2.67 -17.90 -10.01
C ASP A 159 4.17 -18.02 -9.69
N LEU A 160 4.99 -18.28 -10.71
CA LEU A 160 6.44 -18.37 -10.53
C LEU A 160 7.04 -17.04 -10.06
N LEU A 161 6.60 -15.92 -10.63
CA LEU A 161 7.03 -14.59 -10.18
C LEU A 161 6.51 -14.28 -8.77
N PHE A 162 5.30 -14.71 -8.41
CA PHE A 162 4.75 -14.54 -7.08
C PHE A 162 5.61 -15.27 -6.04
N LEU A 163 5.95 -16.54 -6.27
CA LEU A 163 6.82 -17.30 -5.38
C LEU A 163 8.25 -16.73 -5.35
N GLY A 164 8.79 -16.35 -6.51
CA GLY A 164 10.11 -15.71 -6.62
C GLY A 164 10.18 -14.39 -5.85
N ALA A 165 9.13 -13.58 -5.87
CA ALA A 165 9.06 -12.32 -5.11
C ALA A 165 8.93 -12.54 -3.60
N HIS A 166 8.36 -13.67 -3.14
CA HIS A 166 8.33 -14.03 -1.72
C HIS A 166 9.68 -14.54 -1.20
N PHE A 167 10.53 -15.04 -2.09
CA PHE A 167 11.84 -15.58 -1.73
C PHE A 167 12.91 -14.51 -1.51
N VAL A 168 12.83 -13.39 -2.24
CA VAL A 168 13.76 -12.23 -2.14
C VAL A 168 13.47 -11.38 -0.92
#